data_AF-A0A5D2TN59-F1
#
_entry.id   AF-A0A5D2TN59-F1
#
_cell.length_a   1.000
_cell.length_b   1.000
_cell.length_c   1.000
_cell.angle_alpha   90.00
_cell.angle_beta   90.00
_cell.angle_gamma   90.00
#
_symmetry.space_group_name_H-M   'P 1'
#
loop_
_entity.id
_entity.type
_entity.pdbx_description
1 polymer ?
#
loop_
_entity_poly.entity_id
_entity_poly.type
_entity_poly.pdbx_seq_one_letter_code
_entity_poly.pdbx_strand_id
1 'polypeptide(L)'
;MGRRMQSGFEVGGPGGRGGRGIFNIGKAQITKMDKNAKDKVLFNDVAGCDEAKQEIMEFVHSLKNHKKYEELGAKIPKGAFLVGPPGTGKTLLAKATAGESGVPFLSMSGSDFMKMFVGVGPSRVRSLFQEARQCAPSIIFIDEIDAIGRARGRGGFSGGNDERESTLNQLLVEMHGFGTTSGVVVFDGTNRPDILDRALLRPDIANVCNEAALIAARNGSAVITMEHFEAAVDRVIGGLEKNNKVISKLERRTVAYHESGHAVAGWFLEHAEPLLKVTIVPRGIATLGFAQYVPNENLLMTKEQLSDVACMTLGGRAAKQVLLRKISTGAQSDLKKVTKMTYAQVAVYGFSDKVGLLSFPQRDAFEMTKPYSSKTGAIIDSEVREWVVKAYEPTMQLIEEHKEHVAPEDLVRILGKRPFKSSEPTNYERFKQGFQEENKEPKDTKDEGRTAGDDGSTPLKPEVVPA
;
A
#
# COMPACT_ATOMS: atom_id res chain seq x y z
N MET A 1 -0.49 -15.16 -82.40
CA MET A 1 -1.30 -14.26 -83.26
C MET A 1 -2.67 -14.89 -83.47
N GLY A 2 -3.76 -14.14 -83.24
CA GLY A 2 -5.15 -14.55 -83.54
C GLY A 2 -6.01 -14.77 -82.29
N ARG A 3 -6.39 -13.71 -81.56
CA ARG A 3 -7.68 -12.95 -81.60
C ARG A 3 -8.91 -13.67 -81.00
N ARG A 4 -9.40 -13.02 -79.94
CA ARG A 4 -10.71 -13.09 -79.25
C ARG A 4 -11.92 -13.49 -80.11
N MET A 5 -12.84 -14.22 -79.48
CA MET A 5 -14.29 -13.93 -79.55
C MET A 5 -14.96 -14.23 -78.20
N GLN A 6 -15.97 -13.43 -77.87
CA GLN A 6 -16.59 -13.25 -76.56
C GLN A 6 -18.10 -13.50 -76.68
N SER A 7 -18.67 -14.30 -75.78
CA SER A 7 -20.09 -14.38 -75.36
C SER A 7 -20.09 -15.31 -74.13
N GLY A 8 -20.71 -15.06 -72.97
CA GLY A 8 -21.95 -14.39 -72.60
C GLY A 8 -22.85 -15.44 -71.93
N PHE A 9 -23.42 -15.13 -70.74
CA PHE A 9 -24.35 -15.91 -69.88
C PHE A 9 -23.71 -16.93 -68.90
N GLU A 10 -24.17 -17.21 -67.68
CA GLU A 10 -25.00 -16.55 -66.65
C GLU A 10 -24.89 -17.43 -65.37
N VAL A 11 -24.87 -16.78 -64.19
CA VAL A 11 -25.24 -17.20 -62.82
C VAL A 11 -25.40 -18.70 -62.46
N GLY A 12 -24.67 -19.14 -61.43
CA GLY A 12 -24.96 -20.39 -60.70
C GLY A 12 -23.94 -20.80 -59.62
N GLY A 13 -23.63 -19.93 -58.65
CA GLY A 13 -22.82 -20.30 -57.48
C GLY A 13 -23.69 -20.79 -56.31
N PRO A 14 -23.46 -21.99 -55.74
CA PRO A 14 -24.25 -22.50 -54.63
C PRO A 14 -23.96 -21.69 -53.34
N GLY A 15 -25.03 -21.21 -52.72
CA GLY A 15 -25.02 -20.31 -51.58
C GLY A 15 -24.24 -20.82 -50.38
N GLY A 16 -23.35 -19.97 -49.89
CA GLY A 16 -22.68 -20.10 -48.59
C GLY A 16 -23.66 -19.95 -47.45
N ARG A 17 -24.01 -21.07 -46.81
CA ARG A 17 -24.59 -21.12 -45.46
C ARG A 17 -23.43 -21.34 -44.48
N GLY A 18 -22.98 -20.29 -43.80
CA GLY A 18 -21.91 -20.42 -42.82
C GLY A 18 -21.35 -19.10 -42.31
N GLY A 19 -22.15 -18.32 -41.58
CA GLY A 19 -21.72 -17.02 -41.06
C GLY A 19 -22.49 -16.59 -39.82
N ARG A 20 -22.56 -17.44 -38.78
CA ARG A 20 -23.23 -17.08 -37.52
C ARG A 20 -22.57 -17.61 -36.24
N GLY A 21 -21.28 -17.98 -36.29
CA GLY A 21 -20.59 -18.61 -35.14
C GLY A 21 -19.32 -17.91 -34.63
N ILE A 22 -18.67 -17.03 -35.40
CA ILE A 22 -17.30 -16.55 -35.08
C ILE A 22 -17.32 -15.24 -34.27
N PHE A 23 -18.38 -14.44 -34.35
CA PHE A 23 -18.47 -13.13 -33.68
C PHE A 23 -18.82 -13.16 -32.18
N ASN A 24 -19.06 -14.33 -31.59
CA ASN A 24 -19.48 -14.44 -30.17
C ASN A 24 -18.35 -14.86 -29.20
N ILE A 25 -17.12 -15.06 -29.69
CA ILE A 25 -15.99 -15.57 -28.90
C ILE A 25 -15.44 -14.54 -27.89
N GLY A 26 -15.67 -13.24 -28.14
CA GLY A 26 -15.17 -12.13 -27.31
C GLY A 26 -16.12 -11.64 -26.21
N LYS A 27 -17.38 -12.11 -26.17
CA LYS A 27 -18.33 -11.67 -25.13
C LYS A 27 -18.06 -12.37 -23.80
N ALA A 28 -18.09 -11.57 -22.74
CA ALA A 28 -17.95 -12.03 -21.37
C ALA A 28 -19.17 -12.87 -20.96
N GLN A 29 -18.95 -14.08 -20.39
CA GLN A 29 -20.01 -14.89 -19.78
C GLN A 29 -20.24 -14.36 -18.36
N ILE A 30 -21.13 -13.38 -18.23
CA ILE A 30 -21.32 -12.63 -16.99
C ILE A 30 -22.52 -13.22 -16.24
N THR A 31 -22.28 -13.62 -15.00
CA THR A 31 -23.40 -14.01 -14.13
C THR A 31 -24.00 -12.74 -13.56
N LYS A 32 -25.21 -12.41 -14.00
CA LYS A 32 -25.98 -11.26 -13.53
C LYS A 32 -26.99 -11.69 -12.48
N MET A 33 -26.99 -11.00 -11.35
CA MET A 33 -28.09 -11.05 -10.40
C MET A 33 -28.85 -9.72 -10.47
N ASP A 34 -30.12 -9.81 -10.88
CA ASP A 34 -31.00 -8.64 -11.00
C ASP A 34 -31.49 -8.13 -9.65
N LYS A 35 -31.81 -6.83 -9.62
CA LYS A 35 -32.34 -6.12 -8.43
C LYS A 35 -33.59 -6.78 -7.80
N ASN A 36 -34.32 -7.59 -8.57
CA ASN A 36 -35.59 -8.22 -8.18
C ASN A 36 -35.49 -9.75 -7.96
N ALA A 37 -34.29 -10.31 -7.84
CA ALA A 37 -34.12 -11.72 -7.49
C ALA A 37 -34.81 -12.03 -6.15
N LYS A 38 -35.55 -13.15 -6.08
CA LYS A 38 -36.27 -13.59 -4.87
C LYS A 38 -35.33 -14.04 -3.75
N ASP A 39 -34.14 -14.52 -4.10
CA ASP A 39 -33.13 -15.04 -3.17
C ASP A 39 -31.99 -14.03 -3.00
N LYS A 40 -32.25 -12.93 -2.27
CA LYS A 40 -31.23 -11.93 -1.95
C LYS A 40 -30.44 -12.38 -0.73
N VAL A 41 -29.13 -12.52 -0.89
CA VAL A 41 -28.21 -12.65 0.24
C VAL A 41 -28.07 -11.28 0.89
N LEU A 42 -28.24 -11.21 2.21
CA LEU A 42 -28.09 -10.00 3.02
C LEU A 42 -26.94 -10.17 4.02
N PHE A 43 -26.58 -9.10 4.75
CA PHE A 43 -25.51 -9.21 5.77
C PHE A 43 -25.90 -10.11 6.95
N ASN A 44 -27.19 -10.37 7.14
CA ASN A 44 -27.69 -11.33 8.12
C ASN A 44 -27.36 -12.78 7.76
N ASP A 45 -27.17 -13.08 6.47
CA ASP A 45 -26.82 -14.43 5.99
C ASP A 45 -25.31 -14.70 6.06
N VAL A 46 -24.50 -13.66 6.29
CA VAL A 46 -23.06 -13.77 6.49
C VAL A 46 -22.79 -13.83 7.99
N ALA A 47 -22.29 -14.95 8.51
CA ALA A 47 -21.91 -15.03 9.91
C ALA A 47 -20.46 -14.52 10.12
N GLY A 48 -20.24 -13.73 11.18
CA GLY A 48 -18.93 -13.19 11.53
C GLY A 48 -18.41 -12.13 10.56
N CYS A 49 -17.09 -11.94 10.54
CA CYS A 49 -16.38 -10.92 9.73
C CYS A 49 -16.92 -9.50 9.94
N ASP A 50 -17.24 -9.14 11.18
CA ASP A 50 -17.87 -7.86 11.52
C ASP A 50 -16.99 -6.68 11.11
N GLU A 51 -15.66 -6.81 11.18
CA GLU A 51 -14.74 -5.77 10.70
C GLU A 51 -14.87 -5.55 9.20
N ALA A 52 -14.88 -6.63 8.42
CA ALA A 52 -15.01 -6.55 6.96
C ALA A 52 -16.39 -6.01 6.56
N LYS A 53 -17.45 -6.40 7.28
CA LYS A 53 -18.79 -5.83 7.08
C LYS A 53 -18.80 -4.33 7.34
N GLN A 54 -18.15 -3.86 8.41
CA GLN A 54 -18.11 -2.45 8.74
C GLN A 54 -17.37 -1.61 7.67
N GLU A 55 -16.27 -2.12 7.11
CA GLU A 55 -15.60 -1.46 5.96
C GLU A 55 -16.50 -1.43 4.73
N ILE A 56 -17.14 -2.55 4.42
CA ILE A 56 -17.93 -2.70 3.21
C ILE A 56 -19.26 -1.91 3.29
N MET A 57 -19.78 -1.67 4.50
CA MET A 57 -20.94 -0.80 4.72
C MET A 57 -20.74 0.62 4.17
N GLU A 58 -19.50 1.10 4.05
CA GLU A 58 -19.20 2.39 3.43
C GLU A 58 -19.57 2.39 1.94
N PHE A 59 -19.31 1.28 1.24
CA PHE A 59 -19.74 1.12 -0.15
C PHE A 59 -21.26 1.12 -0.25
N VAL A 60 -21.96 0.43 0.65
CA VAL A 60 -23.43 0.42 0.70
C VAL A 60 -23.99 1.83 0.90
N HIS A 61 -23.45 2.58 1.86
CA HIS A 61 -23.86 3.96 2.11
C HIS A 61 -23.55 4.87 0.91
N SER A 62 -22.40 4.70 0.27
CA SER A 62 -22.01 5.49 -0.91
C SER A 62 -22.93 5.23 -2.11
N LEU A 63 -23.35 3.98 -2.32
CA LEU A 63 -24.24 3.58 -3.40
C LEU A 63 -25.68 4.02 -3.16
N LYS A 64 -26.15 4.02 -1.89
CA LYS A 64 -27.48 4.51 -1.52
C LYS A 64 -27.59 6.04 -1.54
N ASN A 65 -26.55 6.75 -1.11
CA ASN A 65 -26.57 8.21 -0.89
C ASN A 65 -25.58 8.97 -1.78
N HIS A 66 -25.50 8.62 -3.07
CA HIS A 66 -24.51 9.15 -4.02
C HIS A 66 -24.32 10.68 -3.98
N LYS A 67 -25.43 11.44 -4.01
CA LYS A 67 -25.42 12.92 -4.07
C LYS A 67 -24.69 13.58 -2.90
N LYS A 68 -24.84 13.05 -1.69
CA LYS A 68 -24.22 13.61 -0.48
C LYS A 68 -22.69 13.53 -0.54
N TYR A 69 -22.16 12.44 -1.09
CA TYR A 69 -20.71 12.26 -1.23
C TYR A 69 -20.14 13.13 -2.35
N GLU A 70 -20.89 13.30 -3.45
CA GLU A 70 -20.51 14.14 -4.57
C GLU A 70 -20.44 15.63 -4.18
N GLU A 71 -21.41 16.13 -3.40
CA GLU A 71 -21.43 17.51 -2.89
C GLU A 71 -20.22 17.85 -2.00
N LEU A 72 -19.72 16.86 -1.24
CA LEU A 72 -18.53 17.00 -0.40
C LEU A 72 -17.22 16.79 -1.16
N GLY A 73 -17.28 16.53 -2.47
CA GLY A 73 -16.11 16.21 -3.30
C GLY A 73 -15.48 14.85 -2.99
N ALA A 74 -16.16 14.00 -2.20
CA ALA A 74 -15.68 12.67 -1.85
C ALA A 74 -15.80 11.77 -3.08
N LYS A 75 -14.67 11.19 -3.51
CA LYS A 75 -14.66 10.22 -4.60
C LYS A 75 -15.12 8.88 -4.04
N ILE A 76 -16.15 8.31 -4.66
CA ILE A 76 -16.58 6.97 -4.25
C ILE A 76 -15.41 5.99 -4.44
N PRO A 77 -15.09 5.16 -3.43
CA PRO A 77 -14.12 4.10 -3.58
C PRO A 77 -14.48 3.26 -4.81
N LYS A 78 -13.58 3.21 -5.79
CA LYS A 78 -13.83 2.49 -7.06
C LYS A 78 -13.88 0.97 -6.85
N GLY A 79 -13.37 0.49 -5.72
CA GLY A 79 -13.37 -0.91 -5.39
C GLY A 79 -12.64 -1.26 -4.11
N ALA A 80 -12.67 -2.54 -3.75
CA ALA A 80 -11.95 -3.12 -2.62
C ALA A 80 -11.46 -4.54 -2.94
N PHE A 81 -10.32 -4.91 -2.36
CA PHE A 81 -9.83 -6.28 -2.35
C PHE A 81 -10.35 -7.01 -1.11
N LEU A 82 -11.04 -8.12 -1.32
CA LEU A 82 -11.45 -9.05 -0.27
C LEU A 82 -10.37 -10.12 -0.14
N VAL A 83 -9.60 -10.04 0.94
CA VAL A 83 -8.45 -10.91 1.18
C VAL A 83 -8.74 -11.90 2.30
N GLY A 84 -8.44 -13.17 2.08
CA GLY A 84 -8.48 -14.19 3.13
C GLY A 84 -8.29 -15.60 2.58
N PRO A 85 -8.11 -16.62 3.44
CA PRO A 85 -8.06 -18.02 3.01
C PRO A 85 -9.26 -18.45 2.14
N PRO A 86 -9.13 -19.52 1.35
CA PRO A 86 -10.27 -20.07 0.60
C PRO A 86 -11.39 -20.50 1.56
N GLY A 87 -12.65 -20.30 1.16
CA GLY A 87 -13.82 -20.69 1.95
C GLY A 87 -14.26 -19.71 3.05
N THR A 88 -13.60 -18.56 3.22
CA THR A 88 -14.00 -17.53 4.22
C THR A 88 -15.19 -16.66 3.82
N GLY A 89 -15.94 -17.02 2.79
CA GLY A 89 -17.13 -16.29 2.38
C GLY A 89 -16.88 -14.96 1.64
N LYS A 90 -15.71 -14.72 1.03
CA LYS A 90 -15.42 -13.50 0.24
C LYS A 90 -16.50 -13.20 -0.81
N THR A 91 -16.84 -14.19 -1.63
CA THR A 91 -17.89 -14.11 -2.65
C THR A 91 -19.27 -13.90 -2.03
N LEU A 92 -19.53 -14.49 -0.87
CA LEU A 92 -20.80 -14.32 -0.14
C LEU A 92 -20.94 -12.89 0.40
N LEU A 93 -19.86 -12.33 0.95
CA LEU A 93 -19.81 -10.96 1.45
C LEU A 93 -20.02 -9.93 0.34
N ALA A 94 -19.39 -10.13 -0.82
CA ALA A 94 -19.61 -9.29 -2.00
C ALA A 94 -21.07 -9.33 -2.48
N LYS A 95 -21.69 -10.52 -2.51
CA LYS A 95 -23.11 -10.69 -2.84
C LYS A 95 -24.03 -10.01 -1.82
N ALA A 96 -23.75 -10.17 -0.52
CA ALA A 96 -24.48 -9.52 0.56
C ALA A 96 -24.46 -7.99 0.40
N THR A 97 -23.31 -7.42 0.02
CA THR A 97 -23.16 -5.98 -0.22
C THR A 97 -24.08 -5.47 -1.32
N ALA A 98 -24.20 -6.22 -2.41
CA ALA A 98 -25.09 -5.88 -3.52
C ALA A 98 -26.57 -6.02 -3.12
N GLY A 99 -26.91 -7.08 -2.37
CA GLY A 99 -28.25 -7.28 -1.81
C GLY A 99 -28.69 -6.13 -0.92
N GLU A 100 -27.81 -5.70 -0.02
CA GLU A 100 -28.03 -4.60 0.93
C GLU A 100 -28.12 -3.24 0.23
N SER A 101 -27.31 -3.03 -0.82
CA SER A 101 -27.32 -1.80 -1.62
C SER A 101 -28.50 -1.74 -2.61
N GLY A 102 -29.12 -2.89 -2.93
CA GLY A 102 -30.18 -2.99 -3.94
C GLY A 102 -29.69 -2.72 -5.37
N VAL A 103 -28.42 -3.01 -5.65
CA VAL A 103 -27.77 -2.78 -6.95
C VAL A 103 -27.52 -4.11 -7.69
N PRO A 104 -27.43 -4.11 -9.04
CA PRO A 104 -27.12 -5.32 -9.79
C PRO A 104 -25.72 -5.82 -9.45
N PHE A 105 -25.56 -7.15 -9.40
CA PHE A 105 -24.29 -7.82 -9.14
C PHE A 105 -23.84 -8.59 -10.37
N LEU A 106 -22.67 -8.23 -10.90
CA LEU A 106 -22.04 -8.87 -12.06
C LEU A 106 -20.82 -9.63 -11.56
N SER A 107 -20.77 -10.96 -11.68
CA SER A 107 -19.60 -11.74 -11.26
C SER A 107 -18.90 -12.48 -12.39
N MET A 108 -17.57 -12.56 -12.30
CA MET A 108 -16.68 -13.32 -13.18
C MET A 108 -15.51 -13.92 -12.39
N SER A 109 -14.97 -15.07 -12.80
CA SER A 109 -13.70 -15.57 -12.24
C SER A 109 -12.50 -14.99 -13.00
N GLY A 110 -11.41 -14.72 -12.30
CA GLY A 110 -10.12 -14.30 -12.84
C GLY A 110 -9.59 -15.29 -13.89
N SER A 111 -9.85 -16.58 -13.68
CA SER A 111 -9.50 -17.64 -14.63
C SER A 111 -10.30 -17.59 -15.93
N ASP A 112 -11.52 -17.03 -15.92
CA ASP A 112 -12.34 -16.89 -17.14
C ASP A 112 -11.73 -15.91 -18.14
N PHE A 113 -10.89 -14.99 -17.69
CA PHE A 113 -10.19 -14.06 -18.57
C PHE A 113 -9.03 -14.70 -19.33
N MET A 114 -8.47 -15.80 -18.81
CA MET A 114 -7.34 -16.50 -19.42
C MET A 114 -7.85 -17.64 -20.31
N LYS A 115 -7.69 -17.52 -21.63
CA LYS A 115 -8.02 -18.61 -22.58
C LYS A 115 -6.93 -18.76 -23.63
N MET A 116 -6.95 -19.87 -24.36
CA MET A 116 -5.95 -20.19 -25.40
C MET A 116 -5.84 -19.15 -26.54
N PHE A 117 -6.72 -18.14 -26.59
CA PHE A 117 -6.80 -17.16 -27.67
C PHE A 117 -6.36 -15.77 -27.20
N VAL A 118 -5.24 -15.30 -27.73
CA VAL A 118 -4.70 -13.95 -27.47
C VAL A 118 -5.75 -12.88 -27.82
N GLY A 119 -5.96 -11.92 -26.91
CA GLY A 119 -6.88 -10.79 -27.11
C GLY A 119 -8.33 -11.04 -26.65
N VAL A 120 -8.67 -12.28 -26.27
CA VAL A 120 -9.99 -12.58 -25.68
C VAL A 120 -10.11 -11.99 -24.28
N GLY A 121 -9.06 -12.04 -23.47
CA GLY A 121 -9.02 -11.45 -22.12
C GLY A 121 -9.39 -9.96 -22.10
N PRO A 122 -8.65 -9.07 -22.80
CA PRO A 122 -8.96 -7.64 -22.85
C PRO A 122 -10.37 -7.34 -23.36
N SER A 123 -10.86 -8.10 -24.36
CA SER A 123 -12.21 -7.91 -24.91
C SER A 123 -13.30 -8.21 -23.88
N ARG A 124 -13.11 -9.23 -23.04
CA ARG A 124 -14.04 -9.57 -21.96
C ARG A 124 -14.04 -8.53 -20.87
N VAL A 125 -12.87 -8.01 -20.50
CA VAL A 125 -12.74 -6.91 -19.53
C VAL A 125 -13.57 -5.71 -20.01
N ARG A 126 -13.39 -5.28 -21.27
CA ARG A 126 -14.20 -4.18 -21.84
C ARG A 126 -15.70 -4.48 -21.82
N SER A 127 -16.10 -5.70 -22.21
CA SER A 127 -17.50 -6.11 -22.22
C SER A 127 -18.13 -6.10 -20.82
N LEU A 128 -17.40 -6.57 -19.80
CA LEU A 128 -17.84 -6.57 -18.41
C LEU A 128 -18.08 -5.15 -17.90
N PHE A 129 -17.11 -4.27 -18.13
CA PHE A 129 -17.22 -2.89 -17.70
C PHE A 129 -18.25 -2.07 -18.49
N GLN A 130 -18.45 -2.37 -19.78
CA GLN A 130 -19.51 -1.75 -20.57
C GLN A 130 -20.89 -2.13 -20.03
N GLU A 131 -21.07 -3.41 -19.68
CA GLU A 131 -22.34 -3.92 -19.16
C GLU A 131 -22.64 -3.38 -17.76
N ALA A 132 -21.64 -3.31 -16.88
CA ALA A 132 -21.78 -2.68 -15.57
C ALA A 132 -22.19 -1.20 -15.69
N ARG A 133 -21.58 -0.46 -16.63
CA ARG A 133 -21.96 0.94 -16.90
C ARG A 133 -23.42 1.11 -17.34
N GLN A 134 -23.96 0.17 -18.12
CA GLN A 134 -25.36 0.21 -18.53
C GLN A 134 -26.34 -0.06 -17.37
N CYS A 135 -25.88 -0.78 -16.35
CA CYS A 135 -26.67 -1.15 -15.18
C CYS A 135 -26.37 -0.28 -13.94
N ALA A 136 -25.61 0.81 -14.09
CA ALA A 136 -25.18 1.67 -12.99
C ALA A 136 -26.37 2.29 -12.22
N PRO A 137 -26.29 2.42 -10.88
CA PRO A 137 -25.22 1.94 -10.00
C PRO A 137 -25.19 0.41 -9.90
N SER A 138 -23.99 -0.19 -9.94
CA SER A 138 -23.79 -1.65 -9.98
C SER A 138 -22.48 -2.08 -9.32
N ILE A 139 -22.42 -3.34 -8.88
CA ILE A 139 -21.20 -3.96 -8.34
C ILE A 139 -20.68 -5.02 -9.32
N ILE A 140 -19.39 -4.95 -9.63
CA ILE A 140 -18.63 -6.00 -10.31
C ILE A 140 -17.89 -6.80 -9.24
N PHE A 141 -17.91 -8.13 -9.33
CA PHE A 141 -17.07 -9.00 -8.51
C PHE A 141 -16.19 -9.89 -9.38
N ILE A 142 -14.88 -9.80 -9.19
CA ILE A 142 -13.89 -10.66 -9.83
C ILE A 142 -13.31 -11.59 -8.77
N ASP A 143 -13.65 -12.88 -8.84
CA ASP A 143 -13.04 -13.88 -7.95
C ASP A 143 -11.66 -14.29 -8.47
N GLU A 144 -10.77 -14.78 -7.61
CA GLU A 144 -9.43 -15.26 -8.02
C GLU A 144 -8.65 -14.28 -8.91
N ILE A 145 -8.65 -12.99 -8.54
CA ILE A 145 -7.97 -11.94 -9.30
C ILE A 145 -6.47 -12.22 -9.48
N ASP A 146 -5.87 -13.04 -8.60
CA ASP A 146 -4.47 -13.46 -8.68
C ASP A 146 -4.12 -14.25 -9.94
N ALA A 147 -5.12 -14.83 -10.64
CA ALA A 147 -4.92 -15.43 -11.96
C ALA A 147 -4.39 -14.40 -12.97
N ILE A 148 -4.95 -13.19 -13.00
CA ILE A 148 -4.54 -12.12 -13.95
C ILE A 148 -3.65 -11.05 -13.29
N GLY A 149 -3.81 -10.82 -11.99
CA GLY A 149 -3.25 -9.70 -11.24
C GLY A 149 -1.87 -9.90 -10.62
N ARG A 150 -1.20 -11.05 -10.80
CA ARG A 150 0.15 -11.28 -10.28
C ARG A 150 1.23 -10.32 -10.83
N ALA A 151 2.12 -9.84 -9.97
CA ALA A 151 3.18 -8.89 -10.29
C ALA A 151 4.09 -9.39 -11.42
N ARG A 152 4.52 -8.44 -12.26
CA ARG A 152 5.44 -8.67 -13.38
C ARG A 152 6.73 -9.33 -12.87
N GLY A 153 7.01 -10.55 -13.34
CA GLY A 153 8.29 -11.21 -13.09
C GLY A 153 9.35 -10.65 -14.03
N ARG A 154 10.45 -10.10 -13.50
CA ARG A 154 11.68 -9.84 -14.26
C ARG A 154 12.40 -11.18 -14.49
N GLY A 155 11.84 -12.05 -15.33
CA GLY A 155 12.40 -13.37 -15.60
C GLY A 155 11.83 -13.97 -16.88
N GLY A 156 12.67 -14.06 -17.91
CA GLY A 156 12.30 -14.48 -19.26
C GLY A 156 11.85 -15.93 -19.36
N PHE A 157 10.59 -16.11 -19.77
CA PHE A 157 10.15 -17.19 -20.66
C PHE A 157 9.01 -16.61 -21.51
N SER A 158 9.33 -16.33 -22.76
CA SER A 158 8.48 -15.62 -23.73
C SER A 158 7.31 -16.50 -24.17
N GLY A 159 6.07 -16.08 -23.92
CA GLY A 159 4.87 -16.65 -24.55
C GLY A 159 3.60 -16.71 -23.68
N GLY A 160 3.72 -16.98 -22.38
CA GLY A 160 2.54 -17.12 -21.49
C GLY A 160 2.20 -15.85 -20.68
N ASN A 161 3.17 -14.95 -20.47
CA ASN A 161 2.96 -13.74 -19.69
C ASN A 161 2.24 -12.63 -20.48
N ASP A 162 2.32 -12.64 -21.81
CA ASP A 162 1.88 -11.52 -22.65
C ASP A 162 0.34 -11.37 -22.67
N GLU A 163 -0.42 -12.46 -22.71
CA GLU A 163 -1.89 -12.43 -22.66
C GLU A 163 -2.39 -11.91 -21.30
N ARG A 164 -1.76 -12.42 -20.24
CA ARG A 164 -2.06 -12.08 -18.85
C ARG A 164 -1.76 -10.60 -18.58
N GLU A 165 -0.61 -10.12 -19.03
CA GLU A 165 -0.21 -8.72 -18.91
C GLU A 165 -1.13 -7.79 -19.73
N SER A 166 -1.47 -8.18 -20.96
CA SER A 166 -2.41 -7.43 -21.79
C SER A 166 -3.79 -7.31 -21.15
N THR A 167 -4.28 -8.39 -20.55
CA THR A 167 -5.56 -8.42 -19.82
C THR A 167 -5.51 -7.56 -18.57
N LEU A 168 -4.43 -7.64 -17.79
CA LEU A 168 -4.22 -6.83 -16.59
C LEU A 168 -4.15 -5.34 -16.94
N ASN A 169 -3.40 -4.97 -17.97
CA ASN A 169 -3.31 -3.58 -18.44
C ASN A 169 -4.68 -3.06 -18.88
N GLN A 170 -5.48 -3.89 -19.56
CA GLN A 170 -6.84 -3.50 -19.92
C GLN A 170 -7.74 -3.29 -18.69
N LEU A 171 -7.61 -4.13 -17.66
CA LEU A 171 -8.32 -3.96 -16.40
C LEU A 171 -7.92 -2.64 -15.72
N LEU A 172 -6.64 -2.32 -15.67
CA LEU A 172 -6.13 -1.05 -15.15
C LEU A 172 -6.69 0.15 -15.93
N VAL A 173 -6.67 0.09 -17.27
CA VAL A 173 -7.22 1.14 -18.13
C VAL A 173 -8.71 1.36 -17.86
N GLU A 174 -9.48 0.30 -17.69
CA GLU A 174 -10.89 0.42 -17.32
C GLU A 174 -11.05 1.05 -15.92
N MET A 175 -10.36 0.51 -14.90
CA MET A 175 -10.42 1.02 -13.52
C MET A 175 -10.01 2.50 -13.41
N HIS A 176 -8.98 2.92 -14.15
CA HIS A 176 -8.55 4.32 -14.21
C HIS A 176 -9.50 5.18 -15.06
N GLY A 177 -10.04 4.64 -16.16
CA GLY A 177 -10.89 5.31 -17.13
C GLY A 177 -12.29 5.69 -16.64
N PHE A 178 -12.74 5.18 -15.48
CA PHE A 178 -13.97 5.69 -14.86
C PHE A 178 -13.76 7.07 -14.26
N GLY A 179 -14.56 8.03 -14.74
CA GLY A 179 -14.93 9.20 -13.94
C GLY A 179 -15.56 8.72 -12.63
N THR A 180 -15.34 9.46 -11.55
CA THR A 180 -15.84 9.13 -10.20
C THR A 180 -17.37 9.06 -10.10
N THR A 181 -18.06 9.45 -11.16
CA THR A 181 -19.51 9.60 -11.30
C THR A 181 -20.22 8.38 -11.91
N SER A 182 -19.50 7.33 -12.35
CA SER A 182 -20.17 6.19 -13.02
C SER A 182 -20.96 5.28 -12.07
N GLY A 183 -20.79 5.41 -10.75
CA GLY A 183 -21.51 4.59 -9.76
C GLY A 183 -21.22 3.09 -9.84
N VAL A 184 -20.10 2.71 -10.45
CA VAL A 184 -19.65 1.31 -10.55
C VAL A 184 -18.58 1.04 -9.50
N VAL A 185 -18.79 0.00 -8.69
CA VAL A 185 -17.85 -0.46 -7.66
C VAL A 185 -17.33 -1.85 -8.04
N VAL A 186 -16.02 -2.07 -7.92
CA VAL A 186 -15.36 -3.35 -8.23
C VAL A 186 -14.89 -4.02 -6.94
N PHE A 187 -15.28 -5.27 -6.72
CA PHE A 187 -14.75 -6.10 -5.64
C PHE A 187 -13.90 -7.22 -6.21
N ASP A 188 -12.69 -7.37 -5.69
CA ASP A 188 -11.73 -8.37 -6.15
C ASP A 188 -11.44 -9.36 -5.03
N GLY A 189 -11.67 -10.65 -5.26
CA GLY A 189 -11.36 -11.71 -4.30
C GLY A 189 -9.95 -12.27 -4.52
N THR A 190 -9.14 -12.36 -3.46
CA THR A 190 -7.86 -13.10 -3.53
C THR A 190 -7.54 -13.84 -2.24
N ASN A 191 -6.79 -14.93 -2.38
CA ASN A 191 -6.17 -15.63 -1.26
C ASN A 191 -4.71 -15.20 -1.03
N ARG A 192 -4.11 -14.46 -1.98
CA ARG A 192 -2.68 -14.17 -2.05
C ARG A 192 -2.41 -12.71 -2.41
N PRO A 193 -2.52 -11.78 -1.45
CA PRO A 193 -2.26 -10.36 -1.70
C PRO A 193 -0.78 -10.08 -2.00
N ASP A 194 0.12 -10.96 -1.56
CA ASP A 194 1.58 -10.85 -1.68
C ASP A 194 2.08 -10.89 -3.13
N ILE A 195 1.35 -11.58 -4.01
CA ILE A 195 1.74 -11.73 -5.41
C ILE A 195 1.09 -10.70 -6.33
N LEU A 196 0.16 -9.87 -5.87
CA LEU A 196 -0.55 -8.92 -6.74
C LEU A 196 0.35 -7.76 -7.21
N ASP A 197 0.10 -7.26 -8.42
CA ASP A 197 0.78 -6.09 -8.96
C ASP A 197 0.40 -4.85 -8.15
N ARG A 198 1.41 -4.09 -7.72
CA ARG A 198 1.23 -2.85 -6.96
C ARG A 198 0.42 -1.81 -7.74
N ALA A 199 0.37 -1.87 -9.07
CA ALA A 199 -0.45 -0.97 -9.88
C ALA A 199 -1.96 -1.13 -9.64
N LEU A 200 -2.39 -2.30 -9.15
CA LEU A 200 -3.78 -2.52 -8.71
C LEU A 200 -4.08 -1.84 -7.37
N LEU A 201 -3.05 -1.54 -6.57
CA LEU A 201 -3.16 -0.82 -5.30
C LEU A 201 -3.10 0.68 -5.58
N ARG A 202 -3.97 1.47 -4.94
CA ARG A 202 -4.04 2.92 -5.16
C ARG A 202 -2.82 3.65 -4.58
N PRO A 203 -2.43 4.80 -5.17
CA PRO A 203 -1.47 5.71 -4.55
C PRO A 203 -1.96 6.23 -3.19
N ASP A 204 -1.06 6.26 -2.20
CA ASP A 204 -1.40 6.52 -0.79
C ASP A 204 -1.98 7.92 -0.56
N ILE A 205 -1.47 8.96 -1.22
CA ILE A 205 -1.90 10.36 -1.00
C ILE A 205 -3.34 10.58 -1.47
N ALA A 206 -3.67 10.12 -2.68
CA ALA A 206 -5.02 10.25 -3.21
C ALA A 206 -6.03 9.45 -2.36
N ASN A 207 -5.57 8.36 -1.74
CA ASN A 207 -6.38 7.59 -0.81
C ASN A 207 -6.64 8.36 0.49
N VAL A 208 -5.61 8.95 1.10
CA VAL A 208 -5.74 9.75 2.33
C VAL A 208 -6.72 10.91 2.17
N CYS A 209 -6.61 11.69 1.09
CA CYS A 209 -7.55 12.80 0.83
C CYS A 209 -9.00 12.31 0.70
N ASN A 210 -9.19 11.14 0.08
CA ASN A 210 -10.51 10.57 -0.11
C ASN A 210 -11.10 10.06 1.21
N GLU A 211 -10.31 9.35 2.00
CA GLU A 211 -10.70 8.88 3.33
C GLU A 211 -11.07 10.04 4.26
N ALA A 212 -10.32 11.15 4.21
CA ALA A 212 -10.65 12.35 4.99
C ALA A 212 -12.03 12.90 4.62
N ALA A 213 -12.36 12.94 3.32
CA ALA A 213 -13.68 13.34 2.85
C ALA A 213 -14.79 12.36 3.26
N LEU A 214 -14.53 11.04 3.22
CA LEU A 214 -15.48 10.03 3.66
C LEU A 214 -15.76 10.10 5.17
N ILE A 215 -14.73 10.33 5.98
CA ILE A 215 -14.87 10.53 7.44
C ILE A 215 -15.69 11.78 7.73
N ALA A 216 -15.41 12.89 7.05
CA ALA A 216 -16.19 14.13 7.17
C ALA A 216 -17.67 13.90 6.81
N ALA A 217 -17.94 13.21 5.69
CA ALA A 217 -19.28 12.89 5.22
C ALA A 217 -20.08 12.02 6.20
N ARG A 218 -19.40 11.06 6.86
CA ARG A 218 -19.98 10.19 7.89
C ARG A 218 -20.37 10.97 9.14
N ASN A 219 -19.50 11.89 9.56
CA ASN A 219 -19.76 12.76 10.71
C ASN A 219 -20.74 13.90 10.39
N GLY A 220 -21.19 14.03 9.13
CA GLY A 220 -22.09 15.10 8.71
C GLY A 220 -21.42 16.48 8.64
N SER A 221 -20.10 16.53 8.58
CA SER A 221 -19.34 17.78 8.48
C SER A 221 -19.32 18.28 7.03
N ALA A 222 -19.61 19.57 6.85
CA ALA A 222 -19.57 20.23 5.54
C ALA A 222 -18.16 20.60 5.08
N VAL A 223 -17.20 20.66 6.01
CA VAL A 223 -15.80 21.06 5.76
C VAL A 223 -14.87 19.96 6.26
N ILE A 224 -13.83 19.67 5.48
CA ILE A 224 -12.78 18.72 5.87
C ILE A 224 -11.76 19.47 6.75
N THR A 225 -11.65 19.08 8.02
CA THR A 225 -10.70 19.63 8.99
C THR A 225 -9.43 18.76 9.07
N MET A 226 -8.39 19.27 9.75
CA MET A 226 -7.17 18.50 9.98
C MET A 226 -7.42 17.22 10.77
N GLU A 227 -8.38 17.21 11.69
CA GLU A 227 -8.79 16.01 12.44
C GLU A 227 -9.27 14.89 11.52
N HIS A 228 -9.95 15.22 10.41
CA HIS A 228 -10.36 14.24 9.41
C HIS A 228 -9.16 13.65 8.65
N PHE A 229 -8.15 14.48 8.35
CA PHE A 229 -6.91 14.01 7.73
C PHE A 229 -6.09 13.12 8.67
N GLU A 230 -5.97 13.50 9.95
CA GLU A 230 -5.29 12.67 10.95
C GLU A 230 -5.98 11.31 11.12
N ALA A 231 -7.31 11.30 11.20
CA ALA A 231 -8.08 10.06 11.27
C ALA A 231 -7.95 9.21 9.99
N ALA A 232 -7.87 9.86 8.82
CA ALA A 232 -7.65 9.18 7.54
C ALA A 232 -6.25 8.54 7.47
N VAL A 233 -5.20 9.25 7.90
CA VAL A 233 -3.84 8.73 7.96
C VAL A 233 -3.75 7.55 8.93
N ASP A 234 -4.33 7.68 10.13
CA ASP A 234 -4.41 6.59 11.12
C ASP A 234 -5.09 5.34 10.53
N ARG A 235 -6.15 5.53 9.74
CA ARG A 235 -6.88 4.44 9.10
C ARG A 235 -6.11 3.81 7.94
N VAL A 236 -5.44 4.60 7.09
CA VAL A 236 -4.67 4.08 5.96
C VAL A 236 -3.45 3.29 6.44
N ILE A 237 -2.80 3.74 7.51
CA ILE A 237 -1.61 3.06 8.07
C ILE A 237 -2.01 1.88 8.95
N GLY A 238 -2.93 2.10 9.90
CA GLY A 238 -3.26 1.13 10.95
C GLY A 238 -4.46 0.23 10.64
N GLY A 239 -5.31 0.60 9.68
CA GLY A 239 -6.59 -0.02 9.43
C GLY A 239 -7.71 0.48 10.35
N LEU A 240 -8.86 -0.20 10.30
CA LEU A 240 -10.01 0.14 11.13
C LEU A 240 -9.72 0.01 12.64
N GLU A 241 -10.27 0.95 13.40
CA GLU A 241 -10.24 0.96 14.86
C GLU A 241 -11.18 -0.08 15.47
N LYS A 242 -10.66 -0.88 16.41
CA LYS A 242 -11.43 -1.95 17.06
C LYS A 242 -12.06 -1.49 18.38
N ASN A 243 -13.17 -0.77 18.27
CA ASN A 243 -13.90 -0.27 19.45
C ASN A 243 -14.48 -1.39 20.35
N ASN A 244 -14.88 -2.52 19.76
CA ASN A 244 -15.50 -3.63 20.49
C ASN A 244 -14.50 -4.64 21.08
N LYS A 245 -13.20 -4.48 20.82
CA LYS A 245 -12.19 -5.40 21.36
C LYS A 245 -11.89 -5.05 22.81
N VAL A 246 -12.46 -5.81 23.73
CA VAL A 246 -12.15 -5.67 25.16
C VAL A 246 -10.74 -6.19 25.42
N ILE A 247 -9.80 -5.25 25.67
CA ILE A 247 -8.42 -5.58 26.04
C ILE A 247 -8.31 -5.54 27.56
N SER A 248 -7.68 -6.55 28.16
CA SER A 248 -7.44 -6.58 29.60
C SER A 248 -6.53 -5.42 30.04
N LYS A 249 -6.67 -4.96 31.29
CA LYS A 249 -5.80 -3.89 31.83
C LYS A 249 -4.31 -4.26 31.76
N LEU A 250 -3.99 -5.54 31.96
CA LEU A 250 -2.62 -6.06 31.90
C LEU A 250 -2.06 -6.02 30.46
N GLU A 251 -2.83 -6.46 29.48
CA GLU A 251 -2.42 -6.42 28.07
C GLU A 251 -2.26 -4.98 27.58
N ARG A 252 -3.21 -4.10 27.91
CA ARG A 252 -3.12 -2.67 27.57
C ARG A 252 -1.85 -2.04 28.15
N ARG A 253 -1.52 -2.35 29.41
CA ARG A 253 -0.27 -1.90 30.04
C ARG A 253 0.97 -2.47 29.35
N THR A 254 0.92 -3.73 28.92
CA THR A 254 2.01 -4.39 28.19
C THR A 254 2.26 -3.76 26.82
N VAL A 255 1.20 -3.37 26.12
CA VAL A 255 1.27 -2.65 24.84
C VAL A 255 1.78 -1.23 25.07
N ALA A 256 1.29 -0.52 26.09
CA ALA A 256 1.78 0.82 26.41
C ALA A 256 3.29 0.85 26.68
N TYR A 257 3.82 -0.10 27.45
CA TYR A 257 5.27 -0.22 27.65
C TYR A 257 6.03 -0.62 26.38
N HIS A 258 5.38 -1.35 25.46
CA HIS A 258 5.98 -1.66 24.16
C HIS A 258 6.18 -0.40 23.32
N GLU A 259 5.10 0.36 23.10
CA GLU A 259 5.12 1.51 22.21
C GLU A 259 5.95 2.66 22.79
N SER A 260 5.95 2.81 24.12
CA SER A 260 6.82 3.78 24.79
C SER A 260 8.30 3.41 24.69
N GLY A 261 8.65 2.11 24.66
CA GLY A 261 10.02 1.69 24.41
C GLY A 261 10.54 2.12 23.05
N HIS A 262 9.71 2.00 22.03
CA HIS A 262 9.98 2.52 20.69
C HIS A 262 10.12 4.05 20.69
N ALA A 263 9.20 4.74 21.38
CA ALA A 263 9.20 6.20 21.48
C ALA A 263 10.46 6.76 22.15
N VAL A 264 10.82 6.20 23.30
CA VAL A 264 11.98 6.62 24.10
C VAL A 264 13.27 6.35 23.31
N ALA A 265 13.42 5.16 22.73
CA ALA A 265 14.59 4.85 21.91
C ALA A 265 14.68 5.80 20.69
N GLY A 266 13.57 6.05 19.99
CA GLY A 266 13.55 7.00 18.87
C GLY A 266 13.86 8.44 19.28
N TRP A 267 13.54 8.83 20.51
CA TRP A 267 13.78 10.18 21.02
C TRP A 267 15.26 10.43 21.35
N PHE A 268 15.90 9.49 22.03
CA PHE A 268 17.26 9.65 22.55
C PHE A 268 18.36 9.21 21.58
N LEU A 269 18.05 8.44 20.55
CA LEU A 269 19.03 8.10 19.51
C LEU A 269 19.21 9.27 18.54
N GLU A 270 20.45 9.51 18.12
CA GLU A 270 20.83 10.65 17.27
C GLU A 270 20.26 10.50 15.86
N HIS A 271 20.40 9.31 15.28
CA HIS A 271 20.03 9.05 13.90
C HIS A 271 18.65 8.40 13.73
N ALA A 272 17.93 8.18 14.84
CA ALA A 272 16.60 7.63 14.77
C ALA A 272 15.60 8.63 14.14
N GLU A 273 14.62 8.06 13.45
CA GLU A 273 13.54 8.81 12.83
C GLU A 273 12.69 9.51 13.89
N PRO A 274 12.32 10.79 13.69
CA PRO A 274 11.52 11.51 14.66
C PRO A 274 10.13 10.87 14.76
N LEU A 275 9.73 10.58 15.98
CA LEU A 275 8.41 10.08 16.30
C LEU A 275 7.36 11.18 16.07
N LEU A 276 6.36 10.86 15.25
CA LEU A 276 5.23 11.73 14.99
C LEU A 276 4.11 11.50 16.01
N LYS A 277 3.74 10.23 16.22
CA LYS A 277 2.60 9.83 17.04
C LYS A 277 2.75 8.40 17.55
N VAL A 278 2.26 8.16 18.75
CA VAL A 278 2.17 6.81 19.34
C VAL A 278 0.74 6.56 19.77
N THR A 279 0.21 5.38 19.46
CA THR A 279 -1.10 4.96 19.91
C THR A 279 -1.11 3.51 20.38
N ILE A 280 -1.88 3.26 21.43
CA ILE A 280 -2.14 1.93 22.00
C ILE A 280 -3.54 1.42 21.64
N VAL A 281 -4.20 2.11 20.71
CA VAL A 281 -5.54 1.74 20.24
C VAL A 281 -5.38 0.61 19.21
N PRO A 282 -6.04 -0.54 19.42
CA PRO A 282 -5.92 -1.67 18.50
C PRO A 282 -6.55 -1.33 17.15
N ARG A 283 -5.79 -1.56 16.07
CA ARG A 283 -6.28 -1.41 14.70
C ARG A 283 -6.01 -2.67 13.87
N GLY A 284 -6.88 -2.96 12.91
CA GLY A 284 -6.72 -4.07 11.97
C GLY A 284 -6.57 -5.47 12.62
N ILE A 285 -5.89 -6.37 11.92
CA ILE A 285 -5.83 -7.81 12.26
C ILE A 285 -4.70 -8.13 13.26
N ALA A 286 -3.65 -7.32 13.35
CA ALA A 286 -2.43 -7.69 14.07
C ALA A 286 -1.75 -6.59 14.93
N THR A 287 -2.22 -5.34 14.94
CA THR A 287 -1.58 -4.25 15.71
C THR A 287 -2.40 -3.90 16.94
N LEU A 288 -1.87 -4.21 18.13
CA LEU A 288 -2.46 -3.76 19.41
C LEU A 288 -2.11 -2.30 19.72
N GLY A 289 -1.10 -1.76 19.03
CA GLY A 289 -0.63 -0.38 19.05
C GLY A 289 0.31 -0.15 17.85
N PHE A 290 0.65 1.10 17.57
CA PHE A 290 1.70 1.44 16.61
C PHE A 290 2.35 2.79 16.93
N ALA A 291 3.61 2.92 16.54
CA ALA A 291 4.37 4.16 16.52
C ALA A 291 4.58 4.62 15.07
N GLN A 292 4.23 5.88 14.79
CA GLN A 292 4.42 6.52 13.49
C GLN A 292 5.67 7.40 13.51
N TYR A 293 6.54 7.18 12.54
CA TYR A 293 7.77 7.94 12.34
C TYR A 293 7.68 8.75 11.06
N VAL A 294 8.37 9.88 11.01
CA VAL A 294 8.59 10.59 9.75
C VAL A 294 9.82 10.00 9.08
N PRO A 295 9.69 9.29 7.95
CA PRO A 295 10.84 8.72 7.27
C PRO A 295 11.76 9.84 6.78
N ASN A 296 13.06 9.60 6.88
CA ASN A 296 14.06 10.46 6.25
C ASN A 296 14.19 10.06 4.76
N GLU A 297 14.24 11.04 3.85
CA GLU A 297 14.39 10.78 2.41
C GLU A 297 15.85 10.46 2.01
N ASN A 298 16.69 10.12 3.00
CA ASN A 298 18.11 9.85 2.77
C ASN A 298 18.26 8.53 2.01
N LEU A 299 18.69 8.64 0.75
CA LEU A 299 18.96 7.49 -0.13
C LEU A 299 20.18 6.68 0.31
N LEU A 300 21.06 7.27 1.12
CA LEU A 300 22.28 6.67 1.64
C LEU A 300 22.25 6.69 3.16
N MET A 301 22.45 5.53 3.77
CA MET A 301 22.50 5.38 5.23
C MET A 301 23.87 4.88 5.67
N THR A 302 24.43 5.47 6.73
CA THR A 302 25.68 5.01 7.32
C THR A 302 25.46 3.80 8.24
N LYS A 303 26.57 3.18 8.68
CA LYS A 303 26.54 2.05 9.60
C LYS A 303 25.93 2.44 10.95
N GLU A 304 26.26 3.63 11.44
CA GLU A 304 25.75 4.20 12.70
C GLU A 304 24.25 4.46 12.62
N GLN A 305 23.79 5.06 11.52
CA GLN A 305 22.36 5.32 11.28
C GLN A 305 21.54 4.02 11.28
N LEU A 306 22.03 2.98 10.62
CA LEU A 306 21.36 1.68 10.58
C LEU A 306 21.43 0.92 11.91
N SER A 307 22.47 1.15 12.70
CA SER A 307 22.57 0.65 14.08
C SER A 307 21.51 1.31 14.97
N ASP A 308 21.34 2.63 14.89
CA ASP A 308 20.32 3.35 15.65
C ASP A 308 18.90 2.92 15.29
N VAL A 309 18.62 2.70 13.99
CA VAL A 309 17.33 2.14 13.55
C VAL A 309 17.11 0.74 14.15
N ALA A 310 18.16 -0.06 14.29
CA ALA A 310 18.07 -1.38 14.92
C ALA A 310 17.74 -1.25 16.42
N CYS A 311 18.43 -0.35 17.14
CA CYS A 311 18.19 -0.04 18.54
C CYS A 311 16.73 0.45 18.77
N MET A 312 16.27 1.40 17.97
CA MET A 312 14.88 1.90 18.01
C MET A 312 13.85 0.77 17.82
N THR A 313 14.09 -0.11 16.84
CA THR A 313 13.20 -1.24 16.56
C THR A 313 13.24 -2.29 17.66
N LEU A 314 14.36 -2.47 18.36
CA LEU A 314 14.45 -3.37 19.51
C LEU A 314 13.87 -2.77 20.80
N GLY A 315 13.67 -1.44 20.84
CA GLY A 315 13.20 -0.69 22.01
C GLY A 315 11.91 -1.25 22.62
N GLY A 316 10.94 -1.64 21.80
CA GLY A 316 9.70 -2.22 22.31
C GLY A 316 9.87 -3.54 23.04
N ARG A 317 10.83 -4.39 22.63
CA ARG A 317 11.15 -5.63 23.35
C ARG A 317 11.94 -5.34 24.63
N ALA A 318 12.92 -4.45 24.54
CA ALA A 318 13.77 -4.07 25.66
C ALA A 318 12.94 -3.43 26.80
N ALA A 319 11.97 -2.57 26.49
CA ALA A 319 11.08 -1.97 27.50
C ALA A 319 10.25 -3.01 28.26
N LYS A 320 9.74 -4.04 27.57
CA LYS A 320 9.03 -5.14 28.24
C LYS A 320 9.95 -5.93 29.17
N GLN A 321 11.16 -6.23 28.72
CA GLN A 321 12.12 -6.97 29.53
C GLN A 321 12.54 -6.19 30.77
N VAL A 322 12.80 -4.89 30.63
CA VAL A 322 13.26 -4.01 31.70
C VAL A 322 12.14 -3.72 32.71
N LEU A 323 10.94 -3.36 32.24
CA LEU A 323 9.85 -2.88 33.11
C LEU A 323 8.93 -4.00 33.62
N LEU A 324 8.66 -5.01 32.79
CA LEU A 324 7.73 -6.10 33.13
C LEU A 324 8.43 -7.39 33.50
N ARG A 325 9.76 -7.50 33.28
CA ARG A 325 10.55 -8.73 33.43
C ARG A 325 9.93 -9.94 32.71
N LYS A 326 9.17 -9.69 31.64
CA LYS A 326 8.48 -10.69 30.83
C LYS A 326 8.60 -10.33 29.36
N ILE A 327 8.76 -11.35 28.52
CA ILE A 327 8.78 -11.21 27.06
C ILE A 327 7.43 -11.67 26.48
N SER A 328 7.04 -11.07 25.36
CA SER A 328 5.77 -11.36 24.67
C SER A 328 6.02 -11.69 23.20
N THR A 329 5.07 -12.37 22.56
CA THR A 329 5.06 -12.62 21.10
C THR A 329 4.86 -11.35 20.27
N GLY A 330 4.41 -10.25 20.87
CA GLY A 330 4.12 -8.99 20.15
C GLY A 330 5.32 -8.36 19.45
N ALA A 331 6.56 -8.67 19.84
CA ALA A 331 7.77 -8.14 19.21
C ALA A 331 8.23 -8.92 17.96
N GLN A 332 7.43 -9.86 17.45
CA GLN A 332 7.81 -10.69 16.30
C GLN A 332 8.11 -9.86 15.04
N SER A 333 7.27 -8.87 14.75
CA SER A 333 7.43 -8.00 13.58
C SER A 333 8.73 -7.21 13.65
N ASP A 334 9.03 -6.65 14.82
CA ASP A 334 10.25 -5.90 15.10
C ASP A 334 11.49 -6.74 14.88
N LEU A 335 11.51 -7.96 15.43
CA LEU A 335 12.62 -8.90 15.27
C LEU A 335 12.81 -9.29 13.81
N LYS A 336 11.72 -9.47 13.06
CA LYS A 336 11.79 -9.76 11.61
C LYS A 336 12.40 -8.58 10.85
N LYS A 337 12.01 -7.34 11.17
CA LYS A 337 12.53 -6.12 10.55
C LYS A 337 14.02 -5.95 10.86
N VAL A 338 14.42 -6.06 12.14
CA VAL A 338 15.82 -5.99 12.59
C VAL A 338 16.65 -7.06 11.89
N THR A 339 16.20 -8.32 11.93
CA THR A 339 16.93 -9.44 11.30
C THR A 339 17.15 -9.18 9.81
N LYS A 340 16.10 -8.81 9.07
CA LYS A 340 16.20 -8.51 7.64
C LYS A 340 17.19 -7.38 7.36
N MET A 341 17.15 -6.31 8.17
CA MET A 341 18.03 -5.16 8.02
C MET A 341 19.49 -5.51 8.33
N THR A 342 19.76 -6.24 9.41
CA THR A 342 21.11 -6.67 9.77
C THR A 342 21.69 -7.65 8.74
N TYR A 343 20.88 -8.55 8.18
CA TYR A 343 21.32 -9.39 7.05
C TYR A 343 21.70 -8.54 5.83
N ALA A 344 20.94 -7.48 5.52
CA ALA A 344 21.28 -6.58 4.42
C ALA A 344 22.61 -5.86 4.68
N GLN A 345 22.84 -5.40 5.92
CA GLN A 345 24.11 -4.76 6.34
C GLN A 345 25.33 -5.68 6.15
N VAL A 346 25.21 -6.94 6.57
CA VAL A 346 26.32 -7.90 6.52
C VAL A 346 26.50 -8.50 5.12
N ALA A 347 25.41 -8.94 4.48
CA ALA A 347 25.49 -9.72 3.24
C ALA A 347 25.41 -8.87 1.96
N VAL A 348 24.77 -7.70 1.99
CA VAL A 348 24.53 -6.88 0.78
C VAL A 348 25.40 -5.62 0.76
N TYR A 349 25.48 -4.90 1.88
CA TYR A 349 26.21 -3.64 1.99
C TYR A 349 27.70 -3.81 2.34
N GLY A 350 28.11 -4.99 2.80
CA GLY A 350 29.51 -5.30 3.07
C GLY A 350 30.09 -4.58 4.31
N PHE A 351 29.27 -4.31 5.34
CA PHE A 351 29.73 -3.62 6.55
C PHE A 351 30.45 -4.52 7.59
N SER A 352 30.53 -5.83 7.33
CA SER A 352 31.24 -6.78 8.18
C SER A 352 32.62 -7.07 7.63
N ASP A 353 33.65 -6.84 8.44
CA ASP A 353 35.04 -7.12 8.09
C ASP A 353 35.31 -8.62 7.87
N LYS A 354 34.54 -9.51 8.53
CA LYS A 354 34.69 -10.97 8.41
C LYS A 354 34.16 -11.52 7.09
N VAL A 355 33.12 -10.89 6.54
CA VAL A 355 32.56 -11.25 5.22
C VAL A 355 33.32 -10.52 4.11
N GLY A 356 33.79 -9.30 4.39
CA GLY A 356 34.50 -8.44 3.46
C GLY A 356 33.58 -7.60 2.58
N LEU A 357 34.18 -6.88 1.63
CA LEU A 357 33.51 -5.98 0.69
C LEU A 357 32.84 -6.75 -0.46
N LEU A 358 32.00 -7.74 -0.12
CA LEU A 358 31.25 -8.57 -1.06
C LEU A 358 29.76 -8.32 -0.91
N SER A 359 29.03 -8.42 -2.03
CA SER A 359 27.58 -8.26 -2.05
C SER A 359 26.90 -9.54 -2.55
N PHE A 360 26.03 -10.09 -1.70
CA PHE A 360 25.20 -11.26 -1.95
C PHE A 360 23.72 -10.86 -1.92
N PRO A 361 23.20 -10.21 -2.97
CA PRO A 361 21.79 -9.86 -3.03
C PRO A 361 20.92 -11.12 -2.99
N GLN A 362 19.86 -11.07 -2.19
CA GLN A 362 18.87 -12.14 -2.16
C GLN A 362 18.14 -12.17 -3.50
N ARG A 363 18.32 -13.23 -4.28
CA ARG A 363 17.56 -13.44 -5.52
C ARG A 363 16.13 -13.87 -5.19
N ASP A 364 15.23 -13.76 -6.17
CA ASP A 364 13.79 -14.02 -6.01
C ASP A 364 13.51 -15.33 -5.26
N ALA A 365 12.41 -15.36 -4.50
CA ALA A 365 12.01 -16.45 -3.60
C ALA A 365 11.90 -17.86 -4.26
N PHE A 366 12.12 -17.96 -5.58
CA PHE A 366 12.09 -19.20 -6.36
C PHE A 366 13.48 -19.81 -6.59
N GLU A 367 14.58 -19.08 -6.37
CA GLU A 367 15.93 -19.66 -6.42
C GLU A 367 16.27 -20.30 -5.08
N MET A 368 16.24 -21.64 -5.06
CA MET A 368 16.49 -22.47 -3.88
C MET A 368 17.97 -22.53 -3.46
N THR A 369 18.88 -21.92 -4.23
CA THR A 369 20.32 -21.97 -3.97
C THR A 369 20.86 -20.60 -3.54
N LYS A 370 21.46 -20.56 -2.34
CA LYS A 370 22.18 -19.38 -1.85
C LYS A 370 23.45 -19.18 -2.70
N PRO A 371 23.83 -17.94 -3.04
CA PRO A 371 24.99 -17.66 -3.90
C PRO A 371 26.33 -17.80 -3.18
N TYR A 372 26.36 -18.36 -1.97
CA TYR A 372 27.54 -18.50 -1.14
C TYR A 372 27.61 -19.88 -0.46
N SER A 373 28.81 -20.27 -0.07
CA SER A 373 29.06 -21.56 0.58
C SER A 373 28.36 -21.65 1.95
N SER A 374 28.13 -22.88 2.44
CA SER A 374 27.62 -23.10 3.80
C SER A 374 28.51 -22.47 4.88
N LYS A 375 29.83 -22.47 4.68
CA LYS A 375 30.79 -21.84 5.58
C LYS A 375 30.61 -20.32 5.63
N THR A 376 30.44 -19.67 4.49
CA THR A 376 30.15 -18.23 4.42
C THR A 376 28.80 -17.91 5.06
N GLY A 377 27.78 -18.74 4.83
CA GLY A 377 26.48 -18.62 5.49
C GLY A 377 26.59 -18.65 7.01
N ALA A 378 27.37 -19.58 7.57
CA ALA A 378 27.60 -19.67 9.01
C ALA A 378 28.29 -18.42 9.59
N ILE A 379 29.24 -17.83 8.84
CA ILE A 379 29.90 -16.58 9.23
C ILE A 379 28.89 -15.43 9.26
N ILE A 380 28.08 -15.28 8.21
CA ILE A 380 27.02 -14.24 8.15
C ILE A 380 26.06 -14.41 9.33
N ASP A 381 25.59 -15.63 9.60
CA ASP A 381 24.65 -15.88 10.69
C ASP A 381 25.25 -15.56 12.07
N SER A 382 26.54 -15.83 12.26
CA SER A 382 27.24 -15.48 13.50
C SER A 382 27.40 -13.97 13.69
N GLU A 383 27.74 -13.25 12.62
CA GLU A 383 27.86 -11.78 12.61
C GLU A 383 26.52 -11.11 12.88
N VAL A 384 25.46 -11.54 12.19
CA VAL A 384 24.11 -11.00 12.38
C VAL A 384 23.68 -11.16 13.84
N ARG A 385 23.93 -12.32 14.46
CA ARG A 385 23.62 -12.53 15.88
C ARG A 385 24.41 -11.59 16.78
N GLU A 386 25.70 -11.43 16.53
CA GLU A 386 26.56 -10.54 17.32
C GLU A 386 26.09 -9.08 17.24
N TRP A 387 25.70 -8.61 16.04
CA TRP A 387 25.25 -7.24 15.83
C TRP A 387 23.90 -6.96 16.50
N VAL A 388 22.96 -7.91 16.43
CA VAL A 388 21.67 -7.78 17.12
C VAL A 388 21.87 -7.73 18.65
N VAL A 389 22.79 -8.53 19.20
CA VAL A 389 23.12 -8.48 20.64
C VAL A 389 23.77 -7.16 21.00
N LYS A 390 24.74 -6.69 20.21
CA LYS A 390 25.41 -5.38 20.38
C LYS A 390 24.44 -4.20 20.30
N ALA A 391 23.37 -4.30 19.50
CA ALA A 391 22.32 -3.27 19.47
C ALA A 391 21.36 -3.38 20.68
N TYR A 392 21.12 -4.59 21.19
CA TYR A 392 20.18 -4.83 22.27
C TYR A 392 20.68 -4.33 23.64
N GLU A 393 21.96 -4.52 23.95
CA GLU A 393 22.56 -4.12 25.23
C GLU A 393 22.46 -2.60 25.50
N PRO A 394 22.90 -1.70 24.59
CA PRO A 394 22.74 -0.26 24.77
C PRO A 394 21.28 0.16 24.82
N THR A 395 20.41 -0.49 24.03
CA THR A 395 18.96 -0.20 24.06
C THR A 395 18.36 -0.52 25.44
N MET A 396 18.78 -1.60 26.07
CA MET A 396 18.37 -1.92 27.43
C MET A 396 18.88 -0.89 28.45
N GLN A 397 20.13 -0.46 28.34
CA GLN A 397 20.71 0.56 29.21
C GLN A 397 19.97 1.90 29.06
N LEU A 398 19.71 2.33 27.83
CA LEU A 398 18.97 3.55 27.54
C LEU A 398 17.57 3.54 28.18
N ILE A 399 16.87 2.42 28.10
CA ILE A 399 15.54 2.29 28.69
C ILE A 399 15.61 2.20 30.22
N GLU A 400 16.66 1.59 30.78
CA GLU A 400 16.92 1.53 32.21
C GLU A 400 17.15 2.94 32.79
N GLU A 401 17.92 3.77 32.10
CA GLU A 401 18.21 5.15 32.48
C GLU A 401 16.95 6.03 32.42
N HIS A 402 16.09 5.83 31.41
CA HIS A 402 14.90 6.64 31.20
C HIS A 402 13.59 6.02 31.73
N LYS A 403 13.67 5.07 32.68
CA LYS A 403 12.53 4.38 33.28
C LYS A 403 11.39 5.28 33.78
N GLU A 404 11.74 6.43 34.34
CA GLU A 404 10.76 7.36 34.93
C GLU A 404 9.93 8.08 33.88
N HIS A 405 10.42 8.18 32.64
CA HIS A 405 9.78 8.91 31.55
C HIS A 405 8.89 8.00 30.66
N VAL A 406 8.75 6.72 31.03
CA VAL A 406 7.93 5.74 30.31
C VAL A 406 6.46 5.82 30.77
N ALA A 407 5.89 7.03 30.68
CA ALA A 407 4.49 7.31 31.00
C ALA A 407 3.75 7.81 29.75
N PRO A 408 2.48 7.40 29.53
CA PRO A 408 1.76 7.62 28.28
C PRO A 408 1.17 9.03 28.10
N GLU A 409 1.73 10.06 28.75
CA GLU A 409 1.30 11.47 28.58
C GLU A 409 2.37 12.27 27.81
N ASP A 410 1.98 13.39 27.19
CA ASP A 410 2.77 14.18 26.22
C ASP A 410 4.29 13.99 26.27
N LEU A 411 4.83 13.23 25.31
CA LEU A 411 6.25 12.89 25.20
C LEU A 411 7.16 14.12 25.24
N VAL A 412 6.74 15.27 24.72
CA VAL A 412 7.54 16.51 24.74
C VAL A 412 7.50 17.20 26.10
N ARG A 413 6.37 17.09 26.82
CA ARG A 413 6.23 17.63 28.18
C ARG A 413 6.98 16.76 29.20
N ILE A 414 7.06 15.45 28.94
CA ILE A 414 7.74 14.47 29.80
C ILE A 414 9.24 14.37 29.47
N LEU A 415 9.63 14.19 28.21
CA LEU A 415 11.02 13.93 27.79
C LEU A 415 11.85 15.20 27.57
N GLY A 416 11.25 16.39 27.62
CA GLY A 416 11.93 17.65 27.36
C GLY A 416 12.28 17.86 25.88
N LYS A 417 13.24 18.75 25.59
CA LYS A 417 13.74 18.95 24.21
C LYS A 417 14.65 17.80 23.81
N ARG A 418 14.56 17.33 22.56
CA ARG A 418 15.45 16.29 22.02
C ARG A 418 16.92 16.70 22.26
N PRO A 419 17.75 15.84 22.86
CA PRO A 419 19.15 16.17 23.16
C PRO A 419 19.97 16.47 21.91
N PHE A 420 19.64 15.79 20.81
CA PHE A 420 20.33 15.90 19.53
C PHE A 420 19.50 16.73 18.56
N LYS A 421 20.10 17.79 18.01
CA LYS A 421 19.59 18.52 16.86
C LYS A 421 20.28 17.97 15.62
N SER A 422 19.51 17.55 14.62
CA SER A 422 20.09 17.12 13.35
C SER A 422 20.83 18.29 12.70
N SER A 423 21.97 18.00 12.05
CA SER A 423 22.76 18.98 11.30
C SER A 423 22.00 19.56 10.10
N GLU A 424 21.09 18.77 9.53
CA GLU A 424 20.11 19.21 8.53
C GLU A 424 18.72 19.34 9.17
N PRO A 425 17.87 20.29 8.73
CA PRO A 425 16.50 20.38 9.22
C PRO A 425 15.78 19.07 8.91
N THR A 426 15.38 18.34 9.94
CA THR A 426 14.70 17.05 9.79
C THR A 426 13.41 17.26 9.00
N ASN A 427 12.92 16.22 8.31
CA ASN A 427 11.61 16.29 7.63
C ASN A 427 10.48 16.76 8.58
N TYR A 428 10.59 16.48 9.87
CA TYR A 428 9.69 16.98 10.91
C TYR A 428 9.81 18.50 11.15
N GLU A 429 11.01 19.08 11.10
CA GLU A 429 11.22 20.52 11.22
C GLU A 429 10.73 21.25 9.97
N ARG A 430 10.96 20.67 8.78
CA ARG A 430 10.38 21.14 7.51
C ARG A 430 8.84 21.08 7.56
N PHE A 431 8.28 19.99 8.09
CA PHE A 431 6.84 19.84 8.30
C PHE A 431 6.28 20.91 9.26
N LYS A 432 6.98 21.19 10.37
CA LYS A 432 6.57 22.23 11.35
C LYS A 432 6.72 23.66 10.84
N GLN A 433 7.71 23.94 10.01
CA GLN A 433 7.93 25.27 9.43
C GLN A 433 6.87 25.63 8.36
N GLY A 434 6.09 24.63 7.92
CA GLY A 434 5.17 24.77 6.80
C GLY A 434 5.92 24.88 5.48
N PHE A 435 5.28 24.46 4.39
CA PHE A 435 5.74 24.84 3.06
C PHE A 435 5.57 26.36 2.92
N GLN A 436 6.59 27.14 3.30
CA GLN A 436 6.65 28.52 2.86
C GLN A 436 6.76 28.46 1.34
N GLU A 437 5.66 28.78 0.65
CA GLU A 437 5.74 29.11 -0.76
C GLU A 437 6.81 30.19 -0.88
N GLU A 438 7.87 29.92 -1.65
CA GLU A 438 8.71 30.97 -2.19
C GLU A 438 7.87 31.79 -3.19
N ASN A 439 6.88 32.53 -2.68
CA ASN A 439 6.25 33.63 -3.38
C ASN A 439 7.29 34.76 -3.41
N LYS A 440 8.25 34.64 -4.32
CA LYS A 440 8.94 35.81 -4.87
C LYS A 440 7.90 36.58 -5.67
N GLU A 441 7.20 37.50 -5.01
CA GLU A 441 6.53 38.58 -5.71
C GLU A 441 7.56 39.32 -6.60
N PRO A 442 7.21 39.65 -7.84
CA PRO A 442 8.08 40.43 -8.71
C PRO A 442 8.14 41.86 -8.18
N LYS A 443 9.30 42.28 -7.67
CA LYS A 443 9.55 43.69 -7.34
C LYS A 443 9.78 44.49 -8.63
N ASP A 444 8.71 45.05 -9.18
CA ASP A 444 8.73 46.38 -9.80
C ASP A 444 8.69 47.40 -8.65
N THR A 445 9.39 48.52 -8.58
CA THR A 445 10.21 49.31 -9.50
C THR A 445 11.06 50.25 -8.62
N LYS A 446 12.23 50.66 -9.10
CA LYS A 446 12.62 52.09 -9.14
C LYS A 446 13.93 52.26 -9.91
N ASP A 447 13.76 52.90 -11.06
CA ASP A 447 14.78 53.48 -11.93
C ASP A 447 15.30 54.78 -11.29
N GLU A 448 16.61 54.92 -11.17
CA GLU A 448 17.34 56.19 -11.20
C GLU A 448 18.84 55.89 -11.36
N GLY A 449 19.45 56.41 -12.43
CA GLY A 449 20.68 55.89 -13.02
C GLY A 449 22.01 56.62 -12.74
N ARG A 450 23.05 56.04 -13.37
CA ARG A 450 24.47 56.46 -13.57
C ARG A 450 25.36 56.34 -12.31
N THR A 451 26.54 55.72 -12.33
CA THR A 451 27.64 55.76 -13.32
C THR A 451 28.46 54.46 -13.37
N ALA A 452 29.13 54.26 -14.50
CA ALA A 452 30.10 53.20 -14.78
C ALA A 452 31.32 53.19 -13.82
N GLY A 453 31.78 51.98 -13.51
CA GLY A 453 33.02 51.69 -12.80
C GLY A 453 33.23 50.17 -12.78
N ASP A 454 34.13 49.73 -13.66
CA ASP A 454 34.71 48.39 -13.74
C ASP A 454 35.39 48.00 -12.42
N ASP A 455 35.44 46.69 -12.13
CA ASP A 455 36.49 45.99 -11.36
C ASP A 455 35.98 44.70 -10.68
N GLY A 456 36.20 43.58 -11.37
CA GLY A 456 36.89 42.41 -10.82
C GLY A 456 36.22 41.53 -9.76
N SER A 457 35.65 40.39 -10.19
CA SER A 457 36.13 39.05 -9.76
C SER A 457 35.43 37.93 -10.56
N THR A 458 36.25 37.03 -11.10
CA THR A 458 35.88 35.89 -11.96
C THR A 458 35.19 34.75 -11.20
N PRO A 459 34.22 34.02 -11.80
CA PRO A 459 33.67 32.81 -11.21
C PRO A 459 34.63 31.62 -11.34
N LEU A 460 34.90 30.93 -10.23
CA LEU A 460 35.67 29.69 -10.16
C LEU A 460 34.96 28.57 -10.97
N LYS A 461 35.73 27.88 -11.83
CA LYS A 461 35.25 26.71 -12.60
C LYS A 461 35.25 25.45 -11.71
N PRO A 462 34.29 24.53 -11.89
CA PRO A 462 34.29 23.24 -11.21
C PRO A 462 35.34 22.29 -11.80
N GLU A 463 36.21 21.77 -10.94
CA GLU A 463 37.27 20.83 -11.29
C GLU A 463 36.69 19.41 -11.37
N VAL A 464 36.77 18.80 -12.56
CA VAL A 464 36.40 17.41 -12.81
C VAL A 464 37.61 16.53 -12.47
N VAL A 465 37.45 15.64 -11.48
CA VAL A 465 38.48 14.66 -11.12
C VAL A 465 38.47 13.53 -12.16
N PRO A 466 39.62 13.12 -12.75
CA PRO A 466 39.65 12.15 -13.84
C PRO A 466 39.41 10.71 -13.38
N ALA A 467 38.95 9.92 -14.36
CA ALA A 467 38.28 8.62 -14.31
C ALA A 467 38.99 7.45 -13.62
#